data_AF-A0A819BEA6-F1
#
_entry.id   AF-A0A819BEA6-F1
#
_cell.length_a   1.000
_cell.length_b   1.000
_cell.length_c   1.000
_cell.angle_alpha   90.00
_cell.angle_beta   90.00
_cell.angle_gamma   90.00
#
_symmetry.space_group_name_H-M   'P 1'
#
loop_
_entity.id
_entity.type
_entity.pdbx_description
1 polymer ?
#
loop_
_entity_poly.entity_id
_entity_poly.type
_entity_poly.pdbx_seq_one_letter_code
_entity_poly.pdbx_strand_id
1 'polypeptide(L)'
;MSQTSVAEQAAMPVVSESPAVIERWEQDFSQTKTDGITYDYIIVGSGSAGAVLANRLSEQSNKRVLLIEAGGADTMDLIHMPAACGNCQRGDIDWQYKTTPQLYSHFACVNQQSNWPRGKVLGGCSSINYMQYVRGDPHDYDNWQLPQWSFQEMLKYFKKLERADPNTIQKNDHFRNHDQNNGMMDVTMLEQVNPINQMFIEACEKNGFRETKDYNAEESLNGCVSMSQISTKGGKRWSTASGYLLKAVKRENVDFILQRELYNILINEDAQQVLLTPDPSRYKFCAPNLPTNILIDYQTNDKSSSSSSFIIRGATIEKLIEHLTHHQLLHPRFVKSFLMTYKSYCTPLELLNLLIERYNIPEPASAYLYTEQQLKKFRKEYIQPIKLRVLNVIRQWVDKYFNDLIESNDHVLEQLQTFLQSIPDTGGLYQFKTSILKLIDKQTIDYQDPSKKNQQQDLITDERDQIEDLDVFIVY
;
A
#
# COMPACT_ATOMS: atom_id res chain seq x y z
N MET A 1 8.47 -42.73 41.10
CA MET A 1 7.40 -42.80 40.07
C MET A 1 7.79 -41.81 38.99
N SER A 2 8.01 -42.32 37.79
CA SER A 2 8.68 -41.62 36.68
C SER A 2 7.90 -40.40 36.21
N GLN A 3 8.61 -39.27 36.13
CA GLN A 3 8.23 -38.12 35.34
C GLN A 3 8.16 -38.58 33.88
N THR A 4 6.96 -38.91 33.44
CA THR A 4 6.69 -39.18 32.03
C THR A 4 6.21 -37.86 31.45
N SER A 5 6.95 -37.38 30.47
CA SER A 5 6.89 -36.05 29.88
C SER A 5 5.50 -35.70 29.36
N VAL A 6 4.91 -34.65 29.93
CA VAL A 6 3.76 -33.91 29.37
C VAL A 6 4.06 -33.37 27.96
N ALA A 7 5.34 -33.39 27.52
CA ALA A 7 5.77 -32.95 26.21
C ALA A 7 5.46 -33.91 25.05
N GLU A 8 5.12 -35.19 25.30
CA GLU A 8 4.82 -36.14 24.20
C GLU A 8 3.35 -36.13 23.74
N GLN A 9 2.48 -35.33 24.37
CA GLN A 9 1.09 -35.11 23.90
C GLN A 9 0.94 -33.85 23.04
N ALA A 10 2.02 -33.14 22.71
CA ALA A 10 1.95 -31.85 22.02
C ALA A 10 1.90 -31.94 20.48
N ALA A 11 1.86 -33.14 19.88
CA ALA A 11 1.60 -33.30 18.45
C ALA A 11 0.15 -33.77 18.25
N MET A 12 -0.82 -32.85 18.30
CA MET A 12 -2.22 -33.17 18.02
C MET A 12 -2.69 -32.45 16.76
N PRO A 13 -2.98 -33.19 15.65
CA PRO A 13 -3.36 -32.58 14.39
C PRO A 13 -4.60 -31.69 14.52
N VAL A 14 -4.63 -30.66 13.67
CA VAL A 14 -5.77 -29.77 13.44
C VAL A 14 -6.92 -30.60 12.87
N VAL A 15 -7.84 -31.04 13.74
CA VAL A 15 -9.10 -31.72 13.35
C VAL A 15 -8.85 -33.07 12.65
N SER A 16 -9.77 -34.03 12.79
CA SER A 16 -9.70 -35.33 12.10
C SER A 16 -9.97 -35.17 10.60
N GLU A 17 -9.07 -34.50 9.88
CA GLU A 17 -9.19 -34.23 8.45
C GLU A 17 -8.37 -35.23 7.63
N SER A 18 -8.80 -35.49 6.38
CA SER A 18 -8.09 -36.43 5.52
C SER A 18 -6.67 -35.92 5.20
N PRO A 19 -5.66 -36.79 5.04
CA PRO A 19 -4.27 -36.38 4.77
C PRO A 19 -4.12 -35.37 3.62
N ALA A 20 -4.89 -35.52 2.54
CA ALA A 20 -4.85 -34.61 1.39
C ALA A 20 -5.30 -33.17 1.71
N VAL A 21 -6.20 -33.00 2.69
CA VAL A 21 -6.67 -31.68 3.14
C VAL A 21 -5.63 -31.01 4.00
N ILE A 22 -4.97 -31.78 4.87
CA ILE A 22 -3.86 -31.31 5.70
C ILE A 22 -2.71 -30.89 4.77
N GLU A 23 -2.33 -31.73 3.82
CA GLU A 23 -1.27 -31.43 2.85
C GLU A 23 -1.54 -30.15 2.06
N ARG A 24 -2.77 -29.96 1.57
CA ARG A 24 -3.15 -28.73 0.85
C ARG A 24 -3.24 -27.50 1.76
N TRP A 25 -3.58 -27.67 3.03
CA TRP A 25 -3.66 -26.60 4.02
C TRP A 25 -2.27 -26.12 4.47
N GLU A 26 -1.36 -27.07 4.64
CA GLU A 26 0.05 -26.85 4.99
C GLU A 26 0.91 -26.51 3.77
N GLN A 27 0.32 -26.56 2.56
CA GLN A 27 1.02 -26.26 1.32
C GLN A 27 1.57 -24.84 1.34
N ASP A 28 2.78 -24.69 0.82
CA ASP A 28 3.32 -23.38 0.50
C ASP A 28 2.57 -22.79 -0.71
N PHE A 29 1.63 -21.90 -0.41
CA PHE A 29 0.84 -21.16 -1.41
C PHE A 29 1.70 -20.22 -2.28
N SER A 30 3.00 -20.12 -2.04
CA SER A 30 3.93 -19.46 -2.97
C SER A 30 4.02 -20.19 -4.32
N GLN A 31 3.72 -21.49 -4.36
CA GLN A 31 3.86 -22.32 -5.55
C GLN A 31 2.56 -22.48 -6.34
N THR A 32 1.49 -21.78 -5.95
CA THR A 32 0.20 -21.86 -6.64
C THR A 32 0.31 -21.28 -8.05
N LYS A 33 0.13 -22.15 -9.06
CA LYS A 33 0.14 -21.73 -10.46
C LYS A 33 -1.18 -21.07 -10.82
N THR A 34 -1.13 -19.80 -11.21
CA THR A 34 -2.32 -19.03 -11.60
C THR A 34 -2.28 -18.53 -13.05
N ASP A 35 -1.19 -18.79 -13.78
CA ASP A 35 -0.98 -18.31 -15.14
C ASP A 35 -2.05 -18.81 -16.12
N GLY A 36 -2.64 -17.88 -16.88
CA GLY A 36 -3.69 -18.18 -17.85
C GLY A 36 -5.04 -18.59 -17.25
N ILE A 37 -5.19 -18.53 -15.93
CA ILE A 37 -6.44 -18.87 -15.23
C ILE A 37 -7.31 -17.61 -15.08
N THR A 38 -8.56 -17.71 -15.50
CA THR A 38 -9.58 -16.68 -15.25
C THR A 38 -10.37 -17.03 -13.99
N TYR A 39 -10.54 -16.05 -13.11
CA TYR A 39 -11.32 -16.16 -11.88
C TYR A 39 -12.58 -15.30 -11.97
N ASP A 40 -13.70 -15.80 -11.45
CA ASP A 40 -14.91 -14.99 -11.29
C ASP A 40 -14.78 -14.00 -10.13
N TYR A 41 -14.07 -14.42 -9.07
CA TYR A 41 -13.88 -13.62 -7.87
C TYR A 41 -12.42 -13.65 -7.44
N ILE A 42 -11.88 -12.47 -7.13
CA ILE A 42 -10.58 -12.30 -6.49
C ILE A 42 -10.82 -11.64 -5.14
N ILE A 43 -10.40 -12.30 -4.08
CA ILE A 43 -10.55 -11.84 -2.70
C ILE A 43 -9.18 -11.47 -2.18
N VAL A 44 -9.03 -10.21 -1.74
CA VAL A 44 -7.78 -9.69 -1.18
C VAL A 44 -7.89 -9.72 0.34
N GLY A 45 -7.12 -10.62 0.95
CA GLY A 45 -7.09 -10.89 2.38
C GLY A 45 -7.97 -12.08 2.77
N SER A 46 -7.39 -13.06 3.44
CA SER A 46 -8.05 -14.26 3.97
C SER A 46 -8.51 -14.12 5.42
N GLY A 47 -8.61 -12.88 5.90
CA GLY A 47 -9.07 -12.55 7.25
C GLY A 47 -10.54 -12.89 7.50
N SER A 48 -11.08 -12.43 8.63
CA SER A 48 -12.41 -12.84 9.12
C SER A 48 -13.54 -12.77 8.10
N ALA A 49 -13.61 -11.71 7.28
CA ALA A 49 -14.62 -11.59 6.23
C ALA A 49 -14.22 -12.32 4.94
N GLY A 50 -12.95 -12.23 4.52
CA GLY A 50 -12.45 -12.86 3.30
C GLY A 50 -12.58 -14.38 3.32
N ALA A 51 -12.34 -15.00 4.49
CA ALA A 51 -12.57 -16.42 4.72
C ALA A 51 -14.02 -16.84 4.46
N VAL A 52 -14.98 -16.04 4.94
CA VAL A 52 -16.42 -16.27 4.72
C VAL A 52 -16.76 -16.15 3.25
N LEU A 53 -16.29 -15.09 2.58
CA LEU A 53 -16.53 -14.86 1.15
C LEU A 53 -15.97 -16.01 0.30
N ALA A 54 -14.72 -16.41 0.55
CA ALA A 54 -14.07 -17.48 -0.19
C ALA A 54 -14.85 -18.79 -0.07
N ASN A 55 -15.30 -19.12 1.15
CA ASN A 55 -16.10 -20.30 1.39
C ASN A 55 -17.50 -20.23 0.73
N ARG A 56 -18.20 -19.09 0.81
CA ARG A 56 -19.57 -18.97 0.30
C ARG A 56 -19.62 -18.87 -1.23
N LEU A 57 -18.75 -18.08 -1.84
CA LEU A 57 -18.71 -17.93 -3.30
C LEU A 57 -18.31 -19.23 -3.98
N SER A 58 -17.41 -20.01 -3.36
CA SER A 58 -17.00 -21.31 -3.90
C SER A 58 -17.98 -22.45 -3.69
N GLU A 59 -19.09 -22.26 -2.96
CA GLU A 59 -20.20 -23.23 -2.94
C GLU A 59 -20.80 -23.43 -4.35
N GLN A 60 -20.67 -22.43 -5.23
CA GLN A 60 -21.04 -22.51 -6.63
C GLN A 60 -19.89 -23.14 -7.44
N SER A 61 -20.03 -24.42 -7.81
CA SER A 61 -18.96 -25.17 -8.51
C SER A 61 -18.57 -24.59 -9.87
N ASN A 62 -19.45 -23.80 -10.49
CA ASN A 62 -19.17 -23.10 -11.75
C ASN A 62 -18.46 -21.75 -11.56
N LYS A 63 -18.16 -21.34 -10.32
CA LYS A 63 -17.44 -20.11 -10.00
C LYS A 63 -16.04 -20.43 -9.51
N ARG A 64 -15.03 -19.80 -10.10
CA ARG A 64 -13.64 -19.89 -9.64
C ARG A 64 -13.30 -18.73 -8.73
N VAL A 65 -12.71 -19.02 -7.59
CA VAL A 65 -12.34 -18.04 -6.57
C VAL A 65 -10.83 -18.07 -6.34
N LEU A 66 -10.18 -16.92 -6.45
CA LEU A 66 -8.80 -16.71 -6.02
C LEU A 66 -8.81 -15.99 -4.67
N LEU A 67 -8.12 -16.54 -3.68
CA LEU A 67 -7.89 -15.91 -2.39
C LEU A 67 -6.42 -15.52 -2.24
N ILE A 68 -6.16 -14.23 -2.02
CA ILE A 68 -4.81 -13.67 -1.87
C ILE A 68 -4.59 -13.34 -0.39
N GLU A 69 -3.54 -13.89 0.23
CA GLU A 69 -3.18 -13.62 1.62
C GLU A 69 -1.72 -13.16 1.73
N ALA A 70 -1.44 -12.17 2.60
CA ALA A 70 -0.08 -11.68 2.83
C ALA A 70 0.72 -12.58 3.78
N GLY A 71 0.04 -13.20 4.73
CA GLY A 71 0.60 -14.14 5.69
C GLY A 71 0.68 -15.58 5.22
N GLY A 72 1.37 -16.39 6.02
CA GLY A 72 1.46 -17.84 5.79
C GLY A 72 0.22 -18.61 6.26
N ALA A 73 0.34 -19.94 6.22
CA ALA A 73 -0.69 -20.86 6.72
C ALA A 73 -0.92 -20.75 8.24
N ASP A 74 -2.12 -21.13 8.70
CA ASP A 74 -2.50 -21.18 10.11
C ASP A 74 -2.02 -22.50 10.76
N THR A 75 -0.69 -22.68 10.85
CA THR A 75 -0.05 -23.92 11.32
C THR A 75 0.70 -23.77 12.65
N MET A 76 0.86 -22.55 13.16
CA MET A 76 1.56 -22.32 14.43
C MET A 76 0.70 -22.75 15.62
N ASP A 77 1.21 -23.64 16.48
CA ASP A 77 0.46 -24.15 17.64
C ASP A 77 -0.08 -23.03 18.54
N LEU A 78 0.70 -21.96 18.75
CA LEU A 78 0.31 -20.81 19.57
C LEU A 78 -1.01 -20.17 19.13
N ILE A 79 -1.34 -20.24 17.83
CA ILE A 79 -2.62 -19.74 17.31
C ILE A 79 -3.76 -20.54 17.93
N HIS A 80 -3.64 -21.86 18.01
CA HIS A 80 -4.75 -22.72 18.44
C HIS A 80 -4.97 -22.74 19.95
N MET A 81 -4.01 -22.25 20.75
CA MET A 81 -4.07 -22.22 22.22
C MET A 81 -4.65 -20.88 22.71
N PRO A 82 -5.86 -20.85 23.31
CA PRO A 82 -6.49 -19.61 23.79
C PRO A 82 -5.60 -18.81 24.77
N ALA A 83 -4.89 -19.50 25.67
CA ALA A 83 -4.02 -18.87 26.66
C ALA A 83 -2.81 -18.14 26.04
N ALA A 84 -2.42 -18.48 24.81
CA ALA A 84 -1.29 -17.89 24.09
C ALA A 84 -1.70 -16.72 23.15
N CYS A 85 -2.95 -16.24 23.22
CA CYS A 85 -3.44 -15.16 22.34
C CYS A 85 -2.55 -13.91 22.34
N GLY A 86 -2.01 -13.51 23.50
CA GLY A 86 -1.07 -12.39 23.59
C GLY A 86 0.27 -12.62 22.91
N ASN A 87 0.74 -13.87 22.85
CA ASN A 87 1.98 -14.26 22.17
C ASN A 87 1.85 -14.24 20.65
N CYS A 88 0.62 -14.32 20.13
CA CYS A 88 0.34 -14.22 18.70
C CYS A 88 0.47 -12.78 18.16
N GLN A 89 0.66 -11.80 19.06
CA GLN A 89 0.86 -10.40 18.71
C GLN A 89 2.34 -10.05 18.77
N ARG A 90 2.79 -9.11 17.92
CA ARG A 90 4.20 -8.66 17.82
C ARG A 90 5.19 -9.70 17.28
N GLY A 91 4.68 -10.80 16.71
CA GLY A 91 5.47 -11.81 15.99
C GLY A 91 5.27 -11.75 14.48
N ASP A 92 5.73 -12.77 13.76
CA ASP A 92 5.72 -12.80 12.28
C ASP A 92 4.31 -12.90 11.67
N ILE A 93 3.35 -13.43 12.43
CA ILE A 93 1.93 -13.51 12.08
C ILE A 93 1.13 -12.24 12.43
N ASP A 94 1.82 -11.19 12.86
CA ASP A 94 1.26 -9.86 13.07
C ASP A 94 1.86 -8.90 12.03
N TRP A 95 1.06 -7.95 11.56
CA TRP A 95 1.54 -6.80 10.79
C TRP A 95 2.35 -5.82 11.63
N GLN A 96 2.20 -5.87 12.96
CA GLN A 96 2.95 -5.07 13.93
C GLN A 96 2.79 -3.55 13.71
N TYR A 97 1.60 -3.13 13.27
CA TYR A 97 1.33 -1.71 13.09
C TYR A 97 1.47 -0.95 14.40
N LYS A 98 1.92 0.30 14.28
CA LYS A 98 1.92 1.27 15.36
C LYS A 98 1.16 2.50 14.92
N THR A 99 0.48 3.14 15.85
CA THR A 99 -0.08 4.47 15.58
C THR A 99 1.06 5.47 15.35
N THR A 100 0.76 6.60 14.72
CA THR A 100 1.58 7.80 14.89
C THR A 100 1.63 8.20 16.38
N PRO A 101 2.61 9.01 16.83
CA PRO A 101 2.60 9.57 18.18
C PRO A 101 1.27 10.29 18.48
N GLN A 102 0.66 10.00 19.62
CA GLN A 102 -0.66 10.49 19.99
C GLN A 102 -0.57 11.73 20.90
N LEU A 103 -1.19 12.84 20.48
CA LEU A 103 -1.11 14.13 21.21
C LEU A 103 -1.84 14.14 22.56
N TYR A 104 -2.91 13.35 22.69
CA TYR A 104 -3.84 13.41 23.83
C TYR A 104 -4.01 12.06 24.55
N SER A 105 -3.21 11.06 24.22
CA SER A 105 -3.32 9.72 24.81
C SER A 105 -1.97 9.00 24.76
N HIS A 106 -1.90 7.77 25.31
CA HIS A 106 -0.72 6.92 25.23
C HIS A 106 0.57 7.53 25.84
N PHE A 107 0.45 8.46 26.79
CA PHE A 107 1.59 9.10 27.46
C PHE A 107 2.54 8.11 28.17
N ALA A 108 2.02 6.95 28.59
CA ALA A 108 2.79 5.86 29.19
C ALA A 108 3.37 4.87 28.17
N CYS A 109 3.10 5.05 26.87
CA CYS A 109 3.65 4.20 25.81
C CYS A 109 4.95 4.77 25.27
N VAL A 110 5.86 3.88 24.85
CA VAL A 110 7.12 4.27 24.20
C VAL A 110 6.79 5.14 22.97
N ASN A 111 7.42 6.31 22.88
CA ASN A 111 7.21 7.32 21.84
C ASN A 111 5.76 7.81 21.70
N GLN A 112 4.90 7.63 22.72
CA GLN A 112 3.47 7.94 22.65
C GLN A 112 2.73 7.18 21.54
N GLN A 113 3.22 6.00 21.16
CA GLN A 113 2.66 5.17 20.10
C GLN A 113 1.99 3.92 20.68
N SER A 114 0.81 3.60 20.17
CA SER A 114 0.09 2.37 20.50
C SER A 114 0.45 1.26 19.51
N ASN A 115 0.57 0.02 20.00
CA ASN A 115 0.67 -1.16 19.14
C ASN A 115 -0.74 -1.55 18.67
N TRP A 116 -0.92 -1.72 17.35
CA TRP A 116 -2.18 -2.08 16.70
C TRP A 116 -2.05 -3.42 15.98
N PRO A 117 -2.14 -4.54 16.72
CA PRO A 117 -1.95 -5.87 16.13
C PRO A 117 -3.02 -6.16 15.07
N ARG A 118 -2.58 -6.70 13.93
CA ARG A 118 -3.41 -7.16 12.83
C ARG A 118 -2.86 -8.49 12.33
N GLY A 119 -3.71 -9.51 12.25
CA GLY A 119 -3.28 -10.84 11.83
C GLY A 119 -2.80 -10.84 10.38
N LYS A 120 -1.60 -11.36 10.16
CA LYS A 120 -0.94 -11.60 8.87
C LYS A 120 -0.69 -13.11 8.75
N VAL A 121 -1.78 -13.85 8.62
CA VAL A 121 -1.86 -15.33 8.56
C VAL A 121 -3.23 -15.70 8.00
N LEU A 122 -3.40 -16.91 7.46
CA LEU A 122 -4.74 -17.41 7.11
C LEU A 122 -5.73 -17.24 8.28
N GLY A 123 -6.92 -16.71 8.00
CA GLY A 123 -7.92 -16.34 9.02
C GLY A 123 -7.68 -14.97 9.67
N GLY A 124 -6.54 -14.33 9.40
CA GLY A 124 -6.20 -12.96 9.78
C GLY A 124 -6.38 -12.71 11.28
N CYS A 125 -7.06 -11.60 11.61
CA CYS A 125 -7.29 -11.22 13.02
C CYS A 125 -8.04 -12.28 13.83
N SER A 126 -8.86 -13.15 13.22
CA SER A 126 -9.54 -14.21 13.97
C SER A 126 -8.58 -15.27 14.54
N SER A 127 -7.40 -15.40 13.94
CA SER A 127 -6.34 -16.32 14.38
C SER A 127 -5.45 -15.72 15.47
N ILE A 128 -5.55 -14.41 15.76
CA ILE A 128 -4.74 -13.75 16.80
C ILE A 128 -5.56 -12.99 17.87
N ASN A 129 -6.89 -13.04 17.81
CA ASN A 129 -7.77 -12.31 18.74
C ASN A 129 -7.87 -13.00 20.13
N TYR A 130 -8.71 -12.46 21.00
CA TYR A 130 -9.00 -13.00 22.34
C TYR A 130 -10.30 -13.84 22.37
N MET A 131 -10.77 -14.30 21.20
CA MET A 131 -11.93 -15.18 20.99
C MET A 131 -13.28 -14.69 21.49
N GLN A 132 -13.36 -13.52 22.14
CA GLN A 132 -14.62 -12.95 22.61
C GLN A 132 -15.68 -12.96 21.49
N TYR A 133 -16.81 -13.61 21.76
CA TYR A 133 -17.93 -13.68 20.84
C TYR A 133 -19.03 -12.74 21.33
N VAL A 134 -19.09 -11.55 20.74
CA VAL A 134 -20.00 -10.48 21.12
C VAL A 134 -20.64 -9.91 19.85
N ARG A 135 -21.97 -9.85 19.83
CA ARG A 135 -22.75 -9.15 18.80
C ARG A 135 -22.94 -7.69 19.22
N GLY A 136 -23.10 -6.79 18.26
CA GLY A 136 -23.43 -5.40 18.55
C GLY A 136 -24.83 -5.26 19.16
N ASP A 137 -25.11 -4.11 19.75
CA ASP A 137 -26.45 -3.79 20.21
C ASP A 137 -27.39 -3.63 19.01
N PRO A 138 -28.67 -4.04 19.08
CA PRO A 138 -29.63 -3.81 17.99
C PRO A 138 -29.63 -2.36 17.48
N HIS A 139 -29.49 -1.39 18.38
CA HIS A 139 -29.45 0.02 18.06
C HIS A 139 -28.25 0.40 17.18
N ASP A 140 -27.11 -0.30 17.29
CA ASP A 140 -25.93 -0.03 16.46
C ASP A 140 -26.25 -0.24 14.97
N TYR A 141 -27.01 -1.30 14.66
CA TYR A 141 -27.38 -1.68 13.30
C TYR A 141 -28.53 -0.82 12.77
N ASP A 142 -29.57 -0.60 13.60
CA ASP A 142 -30.72 0.20 13.20
C ASP A 142 -30.33 1.67 12.97
N ASN A 143 -29.34 2.19 13.71
CA ASN A 143 -28.80 3.53 13.53
C ASN A 143 -28.01 3.73 12.24
N TRP A 144 -27.64 2.66 11.52
CA TRP A 144 -27.07 2.82 10.18
C TRP A 144 -28.08 3.39 9.20
N GLN A 145 -29.39 3.38 9.53
CA GLN A 145 -30.47 3.90 8.68
C GLN A 145 -30.50 3.24 7.30
N LEU A 146 -30.09 1.98 7.25
CA LEU A 146 -30.11 1.12 6.06
C LEU A 146 -31.05 -0.06 6.38
N PRO A 147 -32.30 -0.06 5.90
CA PRO A 147 -33.30 -1.08 6.29
C PRO A 147 -32.83 -2.52 6.06
N GLN A 148 -32.07 -2.76 4.99
CA GLN A 148 -31.48 -4.05 4.65
C GLN A 148 -30.32 -4.48 5.57
N TRP A 149 -29.87 -3.60 6.45
CA TRP A 149 -28.87 -3.83 7.50
C TRP A 149 -29.42 -3.56 8.90
N SER A 150 -30.75 -3.48 9.07
CA SER A 150 -31.38 -3.44 10.39
C SER A 150 -30.98 -4.66 11.23
N PHE A 151 -31.10 -4.56 12.56
CA PHE A 151 -30.77 -5.68 13.43
C PHE A 151 -31.56 -6.94 13.09
N GLN A 152 -32.84 -6.78 12.72
CA GLN A 152 -33.69 -7.88 12.30
C GLN A 152 -33.13 -8.62 11.07
N GLU A 153 -32.57 -7.89 10.10
CA GLU A 153 -31.90 -8.49 8.94
C GLU A 153 -30.56 -9.12 9.31
N MET A 154 -29.77 -8.44 10.15
CA MET A 154 -28.47 -8.93 10.61
C MET A 154 -28.58 -10.18 11.47
N LEU A 155 -29.63 -10.31 12.29
CA LEU A 155 -29.88 -11.48 13.12
C LEU A 155 -29.96 -12.78 12.31
N LYS A 156 -30.52 -12.71 11.10
CA LYS A 156 -30.55 -13.86 10.17
C LYS A 156 -29.13 -14.33 9.84
N TYR A 157 -28.21 -13.40 9.61
CA TYR A 157 -26.81 -13.69 9.33
C TYR A 157 -26.02 -14.10 10.57
N PHE A 158 -26.29 -13.53 11.75
CA PHE A 158 -25.67 -13.99 13.00
C PHE A 158 -26.02 -15.44 13.31
N LYS A 159 -27.28 -15.82 13.15
CA LYS A 159 -27.72 -17.21 13.29
C LYS A 159 -27.08 -18.12 12.23
N LYS A 160 -26.95 -17.66 10.98
CA LYS A 160 -26.28 -18.41 9.91
C LYS A 160 -24.77 -18.57 10.14
N LEU A 161 -24.14 -17.62 10.84
CA LEU A 161 -22.72 -17.61 11.13
C LEU A 161 -22.36 -18.64 12.21
N GLU A 162 -23.12 -18.62 13.32
CA GLU A 162 -22.78 -19.33 14.55
C GLU A 162 -23.29 -20.77 14.60
N ARG A 163 -22.67 -21.53 15.49
CA ARG A 163 -23.08 -22.84 15.99
C ARG A 163 -22.90 -22.80 17.51
N ALA A 164 -23.93 -22.36 18.23
CA ALA A 164 -23.90 -22.21 19.67
C ALA A 164 -23.96 -23.59 20.35
N ASP A 165 -23.02 -23.88 21.25
CA ASP A 165 -22.96 -25.16 21.94
C ASP A 165 -24.13 -25.29 22.93
N PRO A 166 -25.04 -26.27 22.75
CA PRO A 166 -26.22 -26.43 23.61
C PRO A 166 -25.87 -26.85 25.05
N ASN A 167 -24.65 -27.30 25.32
CA ASN A 167 -24.22 -27.69 26.67
C ASN A 167 -23.80 -26.48 27.51
N THR A 168 -23.30 -25.41 26.86
CA THR A 168 -22.71 -24.26 27.55
C THR A 168 -23.44 -22.95 27.28
N ILE A 169 -24.25 -22.86 26.22
CA ILE A 169 -25.08 -21.70 25.88
C ILE A 169 -26.56 -22.08 26.03
N GLN A 170 -27.32 -21.24 26.73
CA GLN A 170 -28.76 -21.46 26.93
C GLN A 170 -29.51 -21.47 25.60
N LYS A 171 -30.42 -22.43 25.46
CA LYS A 171 -31.26 -22.55 24.26
C LYS A 171 -32.15 -21.32 24.08
N ASN A 172 -31.98 -20.61 22.98
CA ASN A 172 -32.85 -19.50 22.57
C ASN A 172 -33.01 -19.47 21.05
N ASP A 173 -33.96 -20.24 20.50
CA ASP A 173 -34.14 -20.39 19.04
C ASP A 173 -34.52 -19.09 18.31
N HIS A 174 -34.96 -18.06 19.04
CA HIS A 174 -35.24 -16.75 18.44
C HIS A 174 -33.94 -16.07 18.02
N PHE A 175 -32.97 -15.97 18.93
CA PHE A 175 -31.71 -15.26 18.69
C PHE A 175 -30.52 -16.16 18.32
N ARG A 176 -30.58 -17.44 18.66
CA ARG A 176 -29.46 -18.38 18.56
C ARG A 176 -29.67 -19.46 17.52
N ASN A 177 -28.56 -19.96 17.00
CA ASN A 177 -28.52 -21.19 16.23
C ASN A 177 -27.77 -22.28 17.00
N HIS A 178 -28.52 -23.27 17.51
CA HIS A 178 -27.97 -24.45 18.19
C HIS A 178 -27.88 -25.69 17.28
N ASP A 179 -28.25 -25.58 16.00
CA ASP A 179 -28.11 -26.69 15.07
C ASP A 179 -26.62 -26.97 14.83
N GLN A 180 -26.14 -28.09 15.36
CA GLN A 180 -24.72 -28.45 15.25
C GLN A 180 -24.28 -28.75 13.82
N ASN A 181 -25.22 -28.95 12.90
CA ASN A 181 -24.95 -29.20 11.49
C ASN A 181 -24.98 -27.91 10.64
N ASN A 182 -25.45 -26.80 11.20
CA ASN A 182 -25.63 -25.54 10.48
C ASN A 182 -24.87 -24.40 11.17
N GLY A 183 -24.18 -23.57 10.39
CA GLY A 183 -23.23 -22.59 10.90
C GLY A 183 -21.78 -23.08 10.89
N MET A 184 -20.85 -22.13 11.00
CA MET A 184 -19.42 -22.37 10.79
C MET A 184 -18.56 -21.94 11.97
N MET A 185 -19.05 -21.02 12.80
CA MET A 185 -18.34 -20.54 13.99
C MET A 185 -18.89 -21.22 15.24
N ASP A 186 -18.12 -22.14 15.82
CA ASP A 186 -18.43 -22.76 17.10
C ASP A 186 -18.30 -21.72 18.22
N VAL A 187 -19.32 -21.61 19.07
CA VAL A 187 -19.41 -20.65 20.18
C VAL A 187 -19.74 -21.40 21.46
N THR A 188 -18.93 -21.20 22.49
CA THR A 188 -19.01 -21.91 23.77
C THR A 188 -18.82 -20.95 24.94
N MET A 189 -19.17 -21.38 26.15
CA MET A 189 -18.72 -20.77 27.40
C MET A 189 -17.77 -21.71 28.15
N LEU A 190 -16.86 -21.14 28.95
CA LEU A 190 -16.00 -21.95 29.82
C LEU A 190 -16.83 -22.49 30.99
N GLU A 191 -16.84 -23.81 31.15
CA GLU A 191 -17.53 -24.46 32.28
C GLU A 191 -16.80 -24.26 33.60
N GLN A 192 -15.46 -24.20 33.55
CA GLN A 192 -14.61 -23.96 34.71
C GLN A 192 -13.92 -22.60 34.58
N VAL A 193 -14.32 -21.67 35.44
CA VAL A 193 -13.77 -20.31 35.49
C VAL A 193 -13.12 -20.05 36.83
N ASN A 194 -12.14 -19.15 36.85
CA ASN A 194 -11.54 -18.71 38.10
C ASN A 194 -12.62 -18.06 39.00
N PRO A 195 -12.67 -18.36 40.32
CA PRO A 195 -13.64 -17.76 41.25
C PRO A 195 -13.72 -16.22 41.21
N ILE A 196 -12.63 -15.55 40.82
CA ILE A 196 -12.61 -14.08 40.64
C ILE A 196 -13.68 -13.61 39.66
N ASN A 197 -14.01 -14.38 38.61
CA ASN A 197 -15.02 -13.99 37.64
C ASN A 197 -16.42 -13.92 38.28
N GLN A 198 -16.74 -14.87 39.16
CA GLN A 198 -18.01 -14.86 39.89
C GLN A 198 -18.05 -13.70 40.88
N MET A 199 -16.94 -13.46 41.61
CA MET A 199 -16.82 -12.30 42.51
C MET A 199 -17.00 -10.97 41.77
N PHE A 200 -16.52 -10.87 40.53
CA PHE A 200 -16.70 -9.68 39.68
C PHE A 200 -18.18 -9.49 39.31
N ILE A 201 -18.88 -10.54 38.88
CA ILE A 201 -20.32 -10.49 38.59
C ILE A 201 -21.11 -10.06 39.83
N GLU A 202 -20.87 -10.69 40.98
CA GLU A 202 -21.55 -10.34 42.24
C GLU A 202 -21.30 -8.88 42.66
N ALA A 203 -20.08 -8.38 42.43
CA ALA A 203 -19.75 -6.98 42.68
C ALA A 203 -20.51 -6.05 41.73
N CYS A 204 -20.62 -6.39 40.44
CA CYS A 204 -21.42 -5.65 39.47
C CYS A 204 -22.91 -5.63 39.85
N GLU A 205 -23.47 -6.75 40.28
CA GLU A 205 -24.87 -6.82 40.74
C GLU A 205 -25.14 -5.89 41.93
N LYS A 206 -24.24 -5.87 42.92
CA LYS A 206 -24.33 -4.95 44.07
C LYS A 206 -24.27 -3.48 43.66
N ASN A 207 -23.73 -3.17 42.49
CA ASN A 207 -23.65 -1.82 41.93
C ASN A 207 -24.75 -1.53 40.89
N GLY A 208 -25.77 -2.38 40.81
CA GLY A 208 -26.96 -2.14 39.98
C GLY A 208 -26.87 -2.66 38.54
N PHE A 209 -25.83 -3.41 38.18
CA PHE A 209 -25.76 -4.09 36.89
C PHE A 209 -26.54 -5.41 36.95
N ARG A 210 -27.30 -5.75 35.92
CA ARG A 210 -28.04 -7.03 35.88
C ARG A 210 -27.13 -8.15 35.37
N GLU A 211 -27.07 -9.29 36.07
CA GLU A 211 -26.46 -10.49 35.48
C GLU A 211 -27.35 -11.03 34.33
N THR A 212 -26.76 -11.30 33.16
CA THR A 212 -27.39 -12.07 32.09
C THR A 212 -26.62 -13.37 31.84
N LYS A 213 -27.35 -14.44 31.51
CA LYS A 213 -26.76 -15.70 31.07
C LYS A 213 -26.45 -15.72 29.58
N ASP A 214 -27.06 -14.80 28.80
CA ASP A 214 -26.77 -14.66 27.37
C ASP A 214 -26.97 -13.22 26.88
N TYR A 215 -25.88 -12.47 26.88
CA TYR A 215 -25.86 -11.09 26.35
C TYR A 215 -26.06 -11.01 24.82
N ASN A 216 -25.97 -12.11 24.07
CA ASN A 216 -26.20 -12.12 22.63
C ASN A 216 -27.64 -12.51 22.25
N ALA A 217 -28.52 -12.74 23.23
CA ALA A 217 -29.89 -13.22 23.06
C ALA A 217 -30.94 -12.42 23.88
N GLU A 218 -30.61 -11.19 24.29
CA GLU A 218 -31.51 -10.29 24.98
C GLU A 218 -31.57 -8.93 24.25
N GLU A 219 -32.76 -8.33 24.15
CA GLU A 219 -33.00 -7.09 23.37
C GLU A 219 -32.46 -5.81 24.04
N SER A 220 -31.90 -5.88 25.25
CA SER A 220 -31.37 -4.71 25.95
C SER A 220 -30.07 -5.05 26.67
N LEU A 221 -28.95 -4.58 26.11
CA LEU A 221 -27.60 -4.70 26.67
C LEU A 221 -27.23 -3.59 27.66
N ASN A 222 -28.14 -2.65 27.94
CA ASN A 222 -27.84 -1.49 28.77
C ASN A 222 -27.52 -1.90 30.22
N GLY A 223 -26.22 -2.00 30.51
CA GLY A 223 -25.70 -2.22 31.87
C GLY A 223 -25.83 -3.65 32.38
N CYS A 224 -25.63 -4.67 31.54
CA CYS A 224 -25.56 -6.06 32.00
C CYS A 224 -24.12 -6.53 32.27
N VAL A 225 -23.99 -7.56 33.11
CA VAL A 225 -22.74 -8.30 33.34
C VAL A 225 -22.97 -9.77 33.02
N SER A 226 -21.97 -10.46 32.48
CA SER A 226 -22.08 -11.87 32.12
C SER A 226 -20.72 -12.55 32.07
N MET A 227 -20.74 -13.88 32.18
CA MET A 227 -19.58 -14.70 31.82
C MET A 227 -19.37 -14.63 30.30
N SER A 228 -18.11 -14.52 29.89
CA SER A 228 -17.76 -14.38 28.48
C SER A 228 -18.08 -15.63 27.65
N GLN A 229 -18.66 -15.41 26.48
CA GLN A 229 -18.79 -16.41 25.42
C GLN A 229 -17.63 -16.26 24.44
N ILE A 230 -17.10 -17.38 23.98
CA ILE A 230 -15.88 -17.43 23.18
C ILE A 230 -16.03 -18.32 21.95
N SER A 231 -15.35 -17.95 20.87
CA SER A 231 -15.23 -18.76 19.65
C SER A 231 -14.18 -19.85 19.85
N THR A 232 -14.57 -20.96 20.48
CA THR A 232 -13.71 -22.12 20.72
C THR A 232 -14.42 -23.43 20.45
N LYS A 233 -13.64 -24.48 20.18
CA LYS A 233 -14.14 -25.85 19.99
C LYS A 233 -13.16 -26.84 20.60
N GLY A 234 -13.64 -27.68 21.52
CA GLY A 234 -12.78 -28.66 22.21
C GLY A 234 -11.60 -28.01 22.94
N GLY A 235 -11.80 -26.81 23.50
CA GLY A 235 -10.76 -26.06 24.21
C GLY A 235 -9.74 -25.34 23.31
N LYS A 236 -9.84 -25.47 21.98
CA LYS A 236 -8.99 -24.76 21.01
C LYS A 236 -9.69 -23.52 20.46
N ARG A 237 -8.91 -22.52 20.04
CA ARG A 237 -9.41 -21.38 19.26
C ARG A 237 -10.18 -21.89 18.04
N TRP A 238 -11.33 -21.28 17.76
CA TRP A 238 -12.06 -21.51 16.52
C TRP A 238 -12.04 -20.26 15.65
N SER A 239 -11.01 -20.16 14.80
CA SER A 239 -10.81 -19.04 13.86
C SER A 239 -11.71 -19.19 12.62
N THR A 240 -11.79 -18.12 11.81
CA THR A 240 -12.46 -18.22 10.50
C THR A 240 -11.69 -19.09 9.52
N ALA A 241 -10.38 -19.25 9.70
CA ALA A 241 -9.61 -20.25 8.98
C ALA A 241 -10.12 -21.67 9.28
N SER A 242 -10.33 -22.00 10.55
CA SER A 242 -10.88 -23.30 10.97
C SER A 242 -12.33 -23.49 10.51
N GLY A 243 -13.19 -22.50 10.71
CA GLY A 243 -14.62 -22.61 10.41
C GLY A 243 -14.98 -22.59 8.92
N TYR A 244 -14.26 -21.80 8.12
CA TYR A 244 -14.60 -21.51 6.73
C TYR A 244 -13.55 -21.98 5.72
N LEU A 245 -12.27 -21.64 5.93
CA LEU A 245 -11.24 -21.92 4.93
C LEU A 245 -10.89 -23.41 4.84
N LEU A 246 -10.87 -24.16 5.95
CA LEU A 246 -10.69 -25.62 5.93
C LEU A 246 -11.75 -26.33 5.07
N LYS A 247 -12.94 -25.76 4.90
CA LYS A 247 -13.96 -26.28 3.97
C LYS A 247 -13.72 -25.80 2.54
N ALA A 248 -13.30 -24.54 2.36
CA ALA A 248 -13.04 -23.98 1.04
C ALA A 248 -11.85 -24.68 0.35
N VAL A 249 -10.79 -25.00 1.10
CA VAL A 249 -9.59 -25.70 0.62
C VAL A 249 -9.86 -27.14 0.18
N LYS A 250 -11.06 -27.70 0.45
CA LYS A 250 -11.45 -29.02 -0.08
C LYS A 250 -11.97 -28.95 -1.52
N ARG A 251 -12.28 -27.74 -2.01
CA ARG A 251 -12.89 -27.54 -3.32
C ARG A 251 -11.84 -27.24 -4.38
N GLU A 252 -12.01 -27.82 -5.56
CA GLU A 252 -11.07 -27.64 -6.68
C GLU A 252 -11.18 -26.25 -7.34
N ASN A 253 -12.30 -25.54 -7.12
CA ASN A 253 -12.56 -24.21 -7.68
C ASN A 253 -12.06 -23.05 -6.80
N VAL A 254 -11.19 -23.31 -5.83
CA VAL A 254 -10.61 -22.30 -4.93
C VAL A 254 -9.09 -22.37 -4.97
N ASP A 255 -8.46 -21.32 -5.47
CA ASP A 255 -7.01 -21.19 -5.50
C ASP A 255 -6.57 -20.20 -4.41
N PHE A 256 -5.43 -20.47 -3.77
CA PHE A 256 -4.84 -19.65 -2.71
C PHE A 256 -3.46 -19.19 -3.15
N ILE A 257 -3.14 -17.90 -3.03
CA ILE A 257 -1.81 -17.37 -3.38
C ILE A 257 -1.30 -16.41 -2.33
N LEU A 258 0.02 -16.42 -2.09
CA LEU A 258 0.65 -15.42 -1.24
C LEU A 258 0.77 -14.07 -1.98
N GLN A 259 0.47 -12.98 -1.28
CA GLN A 259 0.54 -11.62 -1.84
C GLN A 259 1.94 -11.29 -2.37
N ARG A 260 3.00 -11.75 -1.68
CA ARG A 260 4.39 -11.53 -2.09
C ARG A 260 4.67 -12.16 -3.47
N GLU A 261 4.13 -13.34 -3.73
CA GLU A 261 4.32 -13.97 -5.04
C GLU A 261 3.52 -13.29 -6.13
N LEU A 262 2.29 -12.86 -5.84
CA LEU A 262 1.55 -12.03 -6.79
C LEU A 262 2.32 -10.75 -7.13
N TYR A 263 2.92 -10.09 -6.13
CA TYR A 263 3.72 -8.89 -6.34
C TYR A 263 4.97 -9.17 -7.19
N ASN A 264 5.66 -10.29 -6.97
CA ASN A 264 6.79 -10.71 -7.80
C ASN A 264 6.36 -10.98 -9.25
N ILE A 265 5.23 -11.66 -9.46
CA ILE A 265 4.66 -11.91 -10.79
C ILE A 265 4.35 -10.58 -11.49
N LEU A 266 3.64 -9.67 -10.81
CA LEU A 266 3.28 -8.37 -11.37
C LEU A 266 4.52 -7.51 -11.70
N ILE A 267 5.54 -7.48 -10.83
CA ILE A 267 6.81 -6.81 -11.12
C ILE A 267 7.48 -7.43 -12.33
N ASN A 268 7.55 -8.76 -12.41
CA ASN A 268 8.22 -9.45 -13.50
C ASN A 268 7.48 -9.22 -14.83
N GLU A 269 6.16 -9.22 -14.84
CA GLU A 269 5.35 -8.85 -16.01
C GLU A 269 5.55 -7.39 -16.40
N ASP A 270 5.56 -6.46 -15.44
CA ASP A 270 5.84 -5.04 -15.70
C ASP A 270 7.28 -4.83 -16.20
N ALA A 271 8.26 -5.58 -15.69
CA ALA A 271 9.65 -5.53 -16.12
C ALA A 271 9.86 -6.17 -17.50
N GLN A 272 9.04 -7.16 -17.87
CA GLN A 272 9.02 -7.74 -19.22
C GLN A 272 8.35 -6.84 -20.25
N GLN A 273 7.55 -5.85 -19.83
CA GLN A 273 7.06 -4.79 -20.70
C GLN A 273 8.11 -3.69 -20.85
N VAL A 274 8.93 -3.78 -21.91
CA VAL A 274 9.86 -2.70 -22.30
C VAL A 274 9.10 -1.38 -22.39
N LEU A 275 9.49 -0.40 -21.58
CA LEU A 275 8.91 0.94 -21.63
C LEU A 275 9.09 1.49 -23.04
N LEU A 276 7.98 1.79 -23.70
CA LEU A 276 8.00 2.35 -25.05
C LEU A 276 8.79 3.65 -25.03
N THR A 277 9.77 3.78 -25.92
CA THR A 277 10.50 5.03 -26.14
C THR A 277 10.50 5.37 -27.62
N PRO A 278 10.60 6.66 -27.98
CA PRO A 278 10.81 7.04 -29.36
C PRO A 278 12.15 6.50 -29.90
N ASP A 279 12.22 6.35 -31.23
CA ASP A 279 13.45 5.94 -31.90
C ASP A 279 14.54 7.01 -31.71
N PRO A 280 15.79 6.65 -31.33
CA PRO A 280 16.89 7.60 -31.16
C PRO A 280 17.17 8.47 -32.40
N SER A 281 16.89 7.97 -33.60
CA SER A 281 17.04 8.72 -34.86
C SER A 281 16.02 9.86 -35.02
N ARG A 282 14.86 9.74 -34.35
CA ARG A 282 13.79 10.75 -34.36
C ARG A 282 13.77 11.61 -33.10
N TYR A 283 14.40 11.14 -32.02
CA TYR A 283 14.42 11.79 -30.73
C TYR A 283 15.74 11.52 -30.02
N LYS A 284 16.69 12.44 -30.18
CA LYS A 284 18.10 12.27 -29.77
C LYS A 284 18.31 11.98 -28.28
N PHE A 285 17.36 12.40 -27.43
CA PHE A 285 17.38 12.13 -25.99
C PHE A 285 17.05 10.67 -25.62
N CYS A 286 16.83 9.80 -26.60
CA CYS A 286 16.71 8.35 -26.42
C CYS A 286 17.95 7.58 -26.85
N ALA A 287 19.01 8.26 -27.31
CA ALA A 287 20.27 7.59 -27.64
C ALA A 287 20.76 6.75 -26.43
N PRO A 288 21.30 5.54 -26.62
CA PRO A 288 21.81 4.74 -25.52
C PRO A 288 22.98 5.45 -24.83
N ASN A 289 23.19 5.18 -23.54
CA ASN A 289 24.38 5.63 -22.83
C ASN A 289 25.60 4.93 -23.40
N LEU A 290 26.56 5.71 -23.89
CA LEU A 290 27.82 5.24 -24.44
C LEU A 290 28.96 6.02 -23.78
N PRO A 291 30.16 5.44 -23.64
CA PRO A 291 31.32 6.17 -23.10
C PRO A 291 31.65 7.47 -23.86
N THR A 292 31.19 7.60 -25.10
CA THR A 292 31.36 8.79 -25.94
C THR A 292 30.35 9.90 -25.66
N ASN A 293 29.22 9.61 -24.99
CA ASN A 293 28.17 10.60 -24.75
C ASN A 293 27.85 10.85 -23.28
N ILE A 294 28.24 9.94 -22.38
CA ILE A 294 28.11 10.13 -20.94
C ILE A 294 29.13 9.29 -20.16
N LEU A 295 29.74 9.92 -19.16
CA LEU A 295 30.65 9.31 -18.19
C LEU A 295 30.03 9.41 -16.79
N ILE A 296 29.68 8.25 -16.23
CA ILE A 296 29.03 8.14 -14.92
C ILE A 296 29.94 7.33 -13.98
N ASP A 297 30.29 7.92 -12.84
CA ASP A 297 30.90 7.23 -11.72
C ASP A 297 29.81 6.75 -10.76
N TYR A 298 29.71 5.45 -10.54
CA TYR A 298 28.81 4.89 -9.53
C TYR A 298 29.53 4.85 -8.19
N GLN A 299 29.04 5.61 -7.21
CA GLN A 299 29.58 5.51 -5.85
C GLN A 299 29.03 4.23 -5.19
N THR A 300 29.92 3.31 -4.85
CA THR A 300 29.60 2.17 -4.00
C THR A 300 29.54 2.65 -2.56
N ASN A 301 28.37 3.10 -2.09
CA ASN A 301 28.17 3.31 -0.65
C ASN A 301 27.88 1.98 0.03
N ASP A 302 28.71 1.66 1.02
CA ASP A 302 28.51 0.58 1.97
C ASP A 302 27.13 0.69 2.64
N LYS A 303 26.41 -0.45 2.62
CA LYS A 303 25.29 -0.87 3.47
C LYS A 303 24.58 0.27 4.24
N SER A 304 23.53 0.86 3.65
CA SER A 304 22.29 1.29 4.37
C SER A 304 21.33 2.19 3.57
N SER A 305 21.59 2.53 2.30
CA SER A 305 20.65 3.34 1.51
C SER A 305 20.40 2.73 0.12
N SER A 306 19.14 2.47 -0.18
CA SER A 306 18.64 1.86 -1.42
C SER A 306 18.61 2.83 -2.63
N SER A 307 19.47 3.86 -2.63
CA SER A 307 19.61 4.78 -3.76
C SER A 307 21.07 4.80 -4.19
N SER A 308 21.39 4.13 -5.29
CA SER A 308 22.69 4.24 -5.95
C SER A 308 22.92 5.69 -6.36
N SER A 309 23.75 6.42 -5.60
CA SER A 309 24.19 7.76 -5.96
C SER A 309 25.25 7.65 -7.06
N PHE A 310 24.98 8.27 -8.21
CA PHE A 310 25.90 8.32 -9.33
C PHE A 310 26.30 9.77 -9.61
N ILE A 311 27.54 9.99 -10.01
CA ILE A 311 28.09 11.31 -10.35
C ILE A 311 28.35 11.33 -11.86
N ILE A 312 27.81 12.34 -12.55
CA ILE A 312 28.09 12.57 -13.97
C ILE A 312 29.40 13.38 -14.05
N ARG A 313 30.46 12.80 -14.60
CA ARG A 313 31.77 13.45 -14.79
C ARG A 313 31.86 14.21 -16.10
N GLY A 314 31.09 13.79 -17.10
CA GLY A 314 31.01 14.46 -18.39
C GLY A 314 29.91 13.86 -19.25
N ALA A 315 29.32 14.67 -20.10
CA ALA A 315 28.26 14.23 -21.00
C ALA A 315 28.09 15.22 -22.16
N THR A 316 27.52 14.78 -23.28
CA THR A 316 27.03 15.73 -24.29
C THR A 316 25.86 16.52 -23.73
N ILE A 317 25.59 17.68 -24.32
CA ILE A 317 24.49 18.52 -23.87
C ILE A 317 23.13 17.82 -23.95
N GLU A 318 22.90 16.98 -24.97
CA GLU A 318 21.67 16.19 -25.07
C GLU A 318 21.52 15.23 -23.89
N LYS A 319 22.62 14.61 -23.45
CA LYS A 319 22.62 13.70 -22.32
C LYS A 319 22.41 14.41 -20.99
N LEU A 320 22.95 15.62 -20.84
CA LEU A 320 22.66 16.47 -19.68
C LEU A 320 21.18 16.84 -19.64
N ILE A 321 20.58 17.27 -20.76
CA ILE A 321 19.15 17.61 -20.85
C ILE A 321 18.25 16.39 -20.59
N GLU A 322 18.63 15.22 -21.11
CA GLU A 322 17.94 13.96 -20.82
C GLU A 322 17.94 13.67 -19.32
N HIS A 323 19.10 13.74 -18.65
CA HIS A 323 19.23 13.46 -17.22
C HIS A 323 18.51 14.49 -16.35
N LEU A 324 18.60 15.77 -16.75
CA LEU A 324 17.89 16.89 -16.13
C LEU A 324 16.37 16.66 -16.08
N THR A 325 15.85 15.95 -17.09
CA THR A 325 14.42 15.74 -17.29
C THR A 325 14.07 14.26 -17.42
N HIS A 326 14.85 13.36 -16.81
CA HIS A 326 14.65 11.92 -16.98
C HIS A 326 13.28 11.49 -16.43
N HIS A 327 12.59 10.53 -17.02
CA HIS A 327 11.20 10.21 -16.64
C HIS A 327 11.10 9.53 -15.25
N GLN A 328 12.07 8.68 -14.89
CA GLN A 328 12.15 7.99 -13.59
C GLN A 328 13.07 8.70 -12.59
N LEU A 329 14.38 8.73 -12.88
CA LEU A 329 15.43 9.30 -12.02
C LEU A 329 15.21 10.79 -11.74
N LEU A 330 15.09 11.18 -10.47
CA LEU A 330 14.97 12.57 -10.03
C LEU A 330 16.24 12.98 -9.29
N HIS A 331 16.95 14.00 -9.76
CA HIS A 331 18.15 14.52 -9.09
C HIS A 331 17.97 16.02 -8.75
N PRO A 332 17.38 16.34 -7.58
CA PRO A 332 17.01 17.73 -7.25
C PRO A 332 18.18 18.72 -7.28
N ARG A 333 19.38 18.26 -6.92
CA ARG A 333 20.60 19.10 -6.94
C ARG A 333 21.09 19.39 -8.36
N PHE A 334 20.82 18.49 -9.31
CA PHE A 334 21.35 18.58 -10.67
C PHE A 334 20.81 19.80 -11.43
N VAL A 335 19.54 20.17 -11.22
CA VAL A 335 18.93 21.34 -11.88
C VAL A 335 19.67 22.63 -11.50
N LYS A 336 20.01 22.80 -10.22
CA LYS A 336 20.76 23.97 -9.76
C LYS A 336 22.17 23.99 -10.36
N SER A 337 22.90 22.88 -10.26
CA SER A 337 24.27 22.76 -10.80
C SER A 337 24.32 23.03 -12.31
N PHE A 338 23.36 22.47 -13.05
CA PHE A 338 23.24 22.68 -14.49
C PHE A 338 22.97 24.15 -14.83
N LEU A 339 21.94 24.78 -14.24
CA LEU A 339 21.60 26.18 -14.53
C LEU A 339 22.67 27.18 -14.09
N MET A 340 23.51 26.85 -13.10
CA MET A 340 24.66 27.67 -12.72
C MET A 340 25.80 27.63 -13.76
N THR A 341 25.95 26.52 -14.48
CA THR A 341 27.14 26.22 -15.29
C THR A 341 26.88 26.18 -16.79
N TYR A 342 25.63 26.10 -17.25
CA TYR A 342 25.32 25.85 -18.67
C TYR A 342 25.95 26.82 -19.67
N LYS A 343 26.16 28.08 -19.27
CA LYS A 343 26.79 29.10 -20.10
C LYS A 343 28.25 28.80 -20.47
N SER A 344 28.91 27.87 -19.80
CA SER A 344 30.27 27.45 -20.18
C SER A 344 30.28 26.51 -21.40
N TYR A 345 29.14 25.96 -21.79
CA TYR A 345 29.03 24.98 -22.88
C TYR A 345 27.83 25.16 -23.82
N CYS A 346 26.89 26.08 -23.55
CA CYS A 346 25.85 26.47 -24.49
C CYS A 346 25.28 27.87 -24.21
N THR A 347 24.64 28.44 -25.24
CA THR A 347 23.93 29.71 -25.13
C THR A 347 22.53 29.55 -24.52
N PRO A 348 21.94 30.62 -23.95
CA PRO A 348 20.54 30.61 -23.52
C PRO A 348 19.57 30.16 -24.63
N LEU A 349 19.79 30.59 -25.88
CA LEU A 349 18.95 30.20 -27.01
C LEU A 349 19.05 28.69 -27.29
N GLU A 350 20.25 28.13 -27.31
CA GLU A 350 20.46 26.69 -27.50
C GLU A 350 19.83 25.86 -26.38
N LEU A 351 19.97 26.30 -25.12
CA LEU A 351 19.32 25.65 -23.99
C LEU A 351 17.79 25.63 -24.14
N LEU A 352 17.20 26.78 -24.50
CA LEU A 352 15.76 26.87 -24.72
C LEU A 352 15.30 25.93 -25.85
N ASN A 353 16.02 25.90 -26.97
CA ASN A 353 15.71 25.02 -28.09
C ASN A 353 15.75 23.53 -27.70
N LEU A 354 16.77 23.12 -26.94
CA LEU A 354 16.88 21.75 -26.44
C LEU A 354 15.77 21.38 -25.45
N LEU A 355 15.38 22.29 -24.57
CA LEU A 355 14.25 22.08 -23.66
C LEU A 355 12.92 21.97 -24.40
N ILE A 356 12.69 22.80 -25.43
CA ILE A 356 11.51 22.72 -26.29
C ILE A 356 11.48 21.39 -27.06
N GLU A 357 12.61 20.97 -27.63
CA GLU A 357 12.72 19.68 -28.31
C GLU A 357 12.43 18.53 -27.33
N ARG A 358 12.99 18.58 -26.12
CA ARG A 358 12.75 17.62 -25.03
C ARG A 358 11.29 17.58 -24.57
N TYR A 359 10.57 18.69 -24.67
CA TYR A 359 9.13 18.73 -24.39
C TYR A 359 8.31 18.07 -25.49
N ASN A 360 8.71 18.24 -26.75
CA ASN A 360 8.02 17.77 -27.94
C ASN A 360 8.37 16.31 -28.27
N ILE A 361 8.08 15.41 -27.34
CA ILE A 361 8.32 13.96 -27.49
C ILE A 361 7.42 13.40 -28.60
N PRO A 362 8.00 12.85 -29.69
CA PRO A 362 7.21 12.19 -30.72
C PRO A 362 6.67 10.85 -30.22
N GLU A 363 5.56 10.38 -30.77
CA GLU A 363 5.16 8.98 -30.56
C GLU A 363 6.17 8.03 -31.23
N PRO A 364 6.38 6.80 -30.70
CA PRO A 364 7.26 5.82 -31.31
C PRO A 364 6.88 5.57 -32.78
N ALA A 365 7.86 5.40 -33.67
CA ALA A 365 7.58 5.13 -35.08
C ALA A 365 6.74 3.85 -35.26
N SER A 366 6.90 2.90 -34.34
CA SER A 366 6.14 1.67 -34.21
C SER A 366 4.81 1.83 -33.45
N ALA A 367 4.28 3.04 -33.26
CA ALA A 367 3.04 3.27 -32.50
C ALA A 367 1.87 2.38 -32.96
N TYR A 368 1.78 2.10 -34.27
CA TYR A 368 0.78 1.22 -34.88
C TYR A 368 0.90 -0.27 -34.50
N LEU A 369 2.04 -0.69 -33.94
CA LEU A 369 2.28 -2.06 -33.45
C LEU A 369 1.83 -2.24 -31.99
N TYR A 370 1.45 -1.17 -31.30
CA TYR A 370 1.10 -1.22 -29.88
C TYR A 370 -0.40 -1.04 -29.64
N THR A 371 -0.86 -1.62 -28.53
CA THR A 371 -2.24 -1.45 -28.07
C THR A 371 -2.48 -0.04 -27.51
N GLU A 372 -3.74 0.40 -27.51
CA GLU A 372 -4.15 1.66 -26.87
C GLU A 372 -3.76 1.75 -25.38
N GLN A 373 -3.75 0.62 -24.67
CA GLN A 373 -3.33 0.58 -23.27
C GLN A 373 -1.83 0.86 -23.10
N GLN A 374 -1.00 0.29 -23.99
CA GLN A 374 0.44 0.56 -24.00
C GLN A 374 0.75 2.01 -24.37
N LEU A 375 0.05 2.58 -25.35
CA LEU A 375 0.19 3.99 -25.72
C LEU A 375 -0.28 4.93 -24.59
N LYS A 376 -1.35 4.59 -23.86
CA LYS A 376 -1.77 5.32 -22.66
C LYS A 376 -0.71 5.25 -21.55
N LYS A 377 -0.10 4.09 -21.31
CA LYS A 377 1.00 3.91 -20.35
C LYS A 377 2.20 4.76 -20.75
N PHE A 378 2.61 4.73 -22.01
CA PHE A 378 3.67 5.59 -22.57
C PHE A 378 3.41 7.08 -22.33
N ARG A 379 2.21 7.57 -22.64
CA ARG A 379 1.83 8.97 -22.42
C ARG A 379 1.88 9.34 -20.92
N LYS A 380 1.45 8.44 -20.03
CA LYS A 380 1.36 8.67 -18.58
C LYS A 380 2.71 8.55 -17.85
N GLU A 381 3.52 7.56 -18.19
CA GLU A 381 4.73 7.19 -17.44
C GLU A 381 6.02 7.72 -18.08
N TYR A 382 5.99 8.04 -19.38
CA TYR A 382 7.14 8.60 -20.08
C TYR A 382 6.93 10.07 -20.44
N ILE A 383 5.89 10.40 -21.24
CA ILE A 383 5.69 11.76 -21.75
C ILE A 383 5.39 12.77 -20.64
N GLN A 384 4.37 12.49 -19.81
CA GLN A 384 3.92 13.45 -18.79
C GLN A 384 5.02 13.83 -17.77
N PRO A 385 5.78 12.88 -17.19
CA PRO A 385 6.87 13.23 -16.27
C PRO A 385 7.94 14.11 -16.92
N ILE A 386 8.34 13.82 -18.15
CA ILE A 386 9.36 14.62 -18.85
C ILE A 386 8.84 16.04 -19.11
N LYS A 387 7.61 16.19 -19.61
CA LYS A 387 7.00 17.51 -19.85
C LYS A 387 6.93 18.36 -18.58
N LEU A 388 6.51 17.77 -17.46
CA LEU A 388 6.48 18.46 -16.17
C LEU A 388 7.87 18.88 -15.70
N ARG A 389 8.88 18.02 -15.89
CA ARG A 389 10.27 18.31 -15.51
C ARG A 389 10.88 19.41 -16.37
N VAL A 390 10.63 19.42 -17.69
CA VAL A 390 11.04 20.53 -18.58
C VAL A 390 10.45 21.85 -18.08
N LEU A 391 9.15 21.90 -17.80
CA LEU A 391 8.50 23.11 -17.29
C LEU A 391 9.06 23.53 -15.92
N ASN A 392 9.42 22.58 -15.06
CA ASN A 392 10.04 22.89 -13.78
C ASN A 392 11.46 23.48 -13.93
N VAL A 393 12.25 22.99 -14.89
CA VAL A 393 13.56 23.57 -15.23
C VAL A 393 13.38 25.00 -15.70
N ILE A 394 12.48 25.24 -16.66
CA ILE A 394 12.15 26.57 -17.18
C ILE A 394 11.70 27.50 -16.05
N ARG A 395 10.82 27.02 -15.17
CA ARG A 395 10.36 27.81 -14.02
C ARG A 395 11.52 28.24 -13.13
N GLN A 396 12.44 27.34 -12.80
CA GLN A 396 13.62 27.67 -11.99
C GLN A 396 14.58 28.62 -12.71
N TRP A 397 14.71 28.46 -14.03
CA TRP A 397 15.54 29.32 -14.86
C TRP A 397 15.02 30.76 -14.87
N VAL A 398 13.69 30.95 -15.08
CA VAL A 398 13.03 32.25 -14.97
C VAL A 398 13.11 32.84 -13.56
N ASP A 399 12.95 32.02 -12.52
CA ASP A 399 12.94 32.51 -11.12
C ASP A 399 14.30 33.06 -10.67
N LYS A 400 15.38 32.34 -11.01
CA LYS A 400 16.71 32.56 -10.45
C LYS A 400 17.71 33.23 -11.39
N TYR A 401 17.55 33.02 -12.70
CA TYR A 401 18.53 33.45 -13.70
C TYR A 401 17.86 34.26 -14.81
N PHE A 402 16.89 35.10 -14.45
CA PHE A 402 16.08 35.86 -15.40
C PHE A 402 16.90 36.75 -16.34
N ASN A 403 18.03 37.29 -15.86
CA ASN A 403 18.94 38.12 -16.66
C ASN A 403 19.44 37.39 -17.92
N ASP A 404 19.57 36.06 -17.84
CA ASP A 404 19.98 35.22 -18.98
C ASP A 404 19.00 35.29 -20.15
N LEU A 405 17.73 35.59 -19.87
CA LEU A 405 16.64 35.63 -20.84
C LEU A 405 16.48 37.02 -21.47
N ILE A 406 16.91 38.08 -20.78
CA ILE A 406 16.76 39.48 -21.21
C ILE A 406 18.03 40.01 -21.86
N GLU A 407 19.21 39.70 -21.32
CA GLU A 407 20.48 40.28 -21.78
C GLU A 407 21.02 39.60 -23.03
N SER A 408 20.44 38.46 -23.44
CA SER A 408 20.75 37.82 -24.70
C SER A 408 20.21 38.65 -25.88
N ASN A 409 21.03 38.91 -26.89
CA ASN A 409 20.60 39.53 -28.15
C ASN A 409 19.68 38.63 -29.00
N ASP A 410 19.38 37.42 -28.52
CA ASP A 410 18.78 36.33 -29.29
C ASP A 410 17.26 36.18 -29.10
N HIS A 411 16.57 37.19 -28.55
CA HIS A 411 15.10 37.16 -28.35
C HIS A 411 14.58 35.95 -27.54
N VAL A 412 15.39 35.43 -26.61
CA VAL A 412 15.11 34.19 -25.85
C VAL A 412 13.79 34.27 -25.08
N LEU A 413 13.51 35.40 -24.43
CA LEU A 413 12.27 35.61 -23.70
C LEU A 413 11.02 35.54 -24.59
N GLU A 414 11.08 36.12 -25.79
CA GLU A 414 9.99 36.13 -26.76
C GLU A 414 9.69 34.72 -27.28
N GLN A 415 10.75 33.95 -27.57
CA GLN A 415 10.61 32.55 -27.97
C GLN A 415 10.06 31.69 -26.82
N LEU A 416 10.50 31.92 -25.58
CA LEU A 416 9.96 31.23 -24.42
C LEU A 416 8.47 31.51 -24.22
N GLN A 417 8.04 32.77 -24.35
CA GLN A 417 6.64 33.14 -24.28
C GLN A 417 5.82 32.47 -25.39
N THR A 418 6.34 32.44 -26.63
CA THR A 418 5.72 31.76 -27.77
C THR A 418 5.55 30.26 -27.50
N PHE A 419 6.60 29.61 -26.97
CA PHE A 419 6.52 28.20 -26.57
C PHE A 419 5.46 27.97 -25.48
N LEU A 420 5.46 28.77 -24.42
CA LEU A 420 4.48 28.64 -23.34
C LEU A 420 3.05 28.82 -23.86
N GLN A 421 2.83 29.77 -24.78
CA GLN A 421 1.53 29.99 -25.42
C GLN A 421 1.07 28.78 -26.26
N SER A 422 2.00 28.03 -26.86
CA SER A 422 1.68 26.81 -27.62
C SER A 422 1.15 25.65 -26.76
N ILE A 423 1.37 25.69 -25.44
CA ILE A 423 0.89 24.65 -24.51
C ILE A 423 -0.64 24.79 -24.32
N PRO A 424 -1.42 23.69 -24.45
CA PRO A 424 -2.87 23.72 -24.33
C PRO A 424 -3.39 24.27 -22.99
N ASP A 425 -4.53 24.97 -23.03
CA ASP A 425 -5.16 25.59 -21.85
C ASP A 425 -6.00 24.61 -21.00
N THR A 426 -5.63 23.34 -21.00
CA THR A 426 -6.35 22.28 -20.28
C THR A 426 -5.39 21.30 -19.59
N GLY A 427 -5.78 20.77 -18.43
CA GLY A 427 -5.06 19.72 -17.71
C GLY A 427 -3.92 20.24 -16.80
N GLY A 428 -3.12 19.32 -16.25
CA GLY A 428 -2.08 19.65 -15.26
C GLY A 428 -0.97 20.57 -15.78
N LEU A 429 -0.66 20.51 -17.08
CA LEU A 429 0.38 21.35 -17.71
C LEU A 429 -0.04 22.83 -17.79
N TYR A 430 -1.33 23.12 -17.88
CA TYR A 430 -1.86 24.50 -17.90
C TYR A 430 -1.53 25.27 -16.61
N GLN A 431 -1.59 24.60 -15.45
CA GLN A 431 -1.25 25.21 -14.17
C GLN A 431 0.23 25.63 -14.12
N PHE A 432 1.12 24.78 -14.66
CA PHE A 432 2.55 25.08 -14.76
C PHE A 432 2.83 26.23 -15.75
N LYS A 433 2.24 26.18 -16.95
CA LYS A 433 2.30 27.27 -17.94
C LYS A 433 1.93 28.61 -17.30
N THR A 434 0.76 28.66 -16.66
CA THR A 434 0.23 29.89 -16.04
C THR A 434 1.14 30.41 -14.92
N SER A 435 1.70 29.50 -14.13
CA SER A 435 2.66 29.84 -13.06
C SER A 435 3.93 30.48 -13.62
N ILE A 436 4.48 29.93 -14.70
CA ILE A 436 5.68 30.46 -15.35
C ILE A 436 5.40 31.82 -16.01
N LEU A 437 4.27 31.98 -16.71
CA LEU A 437 3.90 33.27 -17.32
C LEU A 437 3.78 34.39 -16.28
N LYS A 438 3.09 34.13 -15.16
CA LYS A 438 3.00 35.08 -14.05
C LYS A 438 4.37 35.41 -13.44
N LEU A 439 5.26 34.44 -13.40
CA LEU A 439 6.61 34.63 -12.91
C LEU A 439 7.44 35.49 -13.86
N ILE A 440 7.29 35.30 -15.18
CA ILE A 440 7.89 36.17 -16.20
C ILE A 440 7.40 37.61 -16.00
N ASP A 441 6.09 37.84 -15.90
CA ASP A 441 5.53 39.18 -15.71
C ASP A 441 6.12 39.87 -14.47
N LYS A 442 6.19 39.13 -13.35
CA LYS A 442 6.79 39.62 -12.11
C LYS A 442 8.27 39.98 -12.29
N GLN A 443 9.05 39.09 -12.89
CA GLN A 443 10.49 39.31 -13.08
C GLN A 443 10.78 40.43 -14.08
N THR A 444 9.97 40.60 -15.12
CA THR A 444 10.05 41.74 -16.05
C THR A 444 9.83 43.07 -15.33
N ILE A 445 8.83 43.14 -14.44
CA ILE A 445 8.59 44.33 -13.61
C ILE A 445 9.77 44.58 -12.67
N ASP A 446 10.24 43.54 -11.96
CA ASP A 446 11.35 43.65 -11.01
C ASP A 446 12.67 44.08 -11.70
N TYR A 447 12.94 43.62 -12.93
CA TYR A 447 14.11 44.02 -13.72
C TYR A 447 14.10 45.51 -14.14
N GLN A 448 12.91 46.11 -14.29
CA GLN A 448 12.74 47.53 -14.59
C GLN A 448 12.93 48.45 -13.37
N ASP A 449 12.94 47.89 -12.14
CA ASP A 449 13.17 48.61 -10.89
C ASP A 449 14.68 48.66 -10.54
N PRO A 450 15.32 49.86 -10.58
CA PRO A 450 16.76 49.99 -10.31
C PRO A 450 17.20 49.52 -8.91
N SER A 451 16.28 49.53 -7.94
CA SER A 451 16.58 49.15 -6.55
C SER A 451 16.67 47.63 -6.33
N LYS A 452 15.94 46.85 -7.15
CA LYS A 452 15.91 45.38 -7.09
C LYS A 452 16.93 44.73 -8.01
N LYS A 453 17.29 45.41 -9.10
CA LYS A 453 18.30 44.95 -10.05
C LYS A 453 19.66 44.64 -9.39
N ASN A 454 20.10 45.47 -8.44
CA ASN A 454 21.36 45.27 -7.71
C ASN A 454 21.31 44.08 -6.73
N GLN A 455 20.18 43.86 -6.05
CA GLN A 455 20.03 42.73 -5.11
C GLN A 455 20.10 41.36 -5.80
N GLN A 456 19.57 41.25 -7.03
CA GLN A 456 19.58 40.01 -7.79
C GLN A 456 21.00 39.66 -8.29
N GLN A 457 21.82 40.68 -8.56
CA GLN A 457 23.20 40.52 -9.01
C GLN A 457 24.14 40.12 -7.87
N ASP A 458 23.93 40.67 -6.66
CA ASP A 458 24.69 40.29 -5.46
C ASP A 458 24.42 38.83 -5.03
N LEU A 459 23.17 38.37 -5.09
CA LEU A 459 22.78 36.98 -4.78
C LEU A 459 23.43 35.93 -5.69
N ILE A 460 23.58 36.23 -6.98
CA ILE A 460 24.23 35.33 -7.95
C ILE A 460 25.74 35.25 -7.69
N THR A 461 26.34 36.33 -7.19
CA THR A 461 27.78 36.40 -6.90
C THR A 461 28.13 35.58 -5.65
N ASP A 462 27.34 35.70 -4.58
CA ASP A 462 27.46 34.87 -3.37
C ASP A 462 27.24 33.36 -3.65
N GLU A 463 26.34 33.00 -4.58
CA GLU A 463 26.12 31.59 -4.96
C GLU A 463 27.27 31.02 -5.83
N ARG A 464 28.02 31.87 -6.55
CA ARG A 464 29.19 31.45 -7.32
C ARG A 464 30.42 31.20 -6.43
N ASP A 465 30.51 31.83 -5.26
CA ASP A 465 31.62 31.58 -4.34
C ASP A 465 31.47 30.26 -3.55
N GLN A 466 30.29 29.60 -3.62
CA GLN A 466 30.04 28.27 -3.03
C GLN A 466 30.31 27.10 -4.01
N ILE A 467 31.08 27.32 -5.09
CA ILE A 467 31.27 26.37 -6.21
C ILE A 467 32.11 25.12 -5.89
N GLU A 468 32.77 25.02 -4.72
CA GLU A 468 33.74 23.94 -4.44
C GLU A 468 33.13 22.50 -4.36
N ASP A 469 31.81 22.35 -4.28
CA ASP A 469 31.11 21.04 -4.17
C ASP A 469 30.20 20.69 -5.37
N LEU A 470 30.25 21.43 -6.48
CA LEU A 470 29.39 21.16 -7.64
C LEU A 470 30.01 20.13 -8.60
N ASP A 471 29.21 19.13 -8.98
CA ASP A 471 29.53 18.14 -10.01
C ASP A 471 30.07 18.83 -11.28
N VAL A 472 31.38 18.78 -11.52
CA VAL A 472 32.01 19.40 -12.69
C VAL A 472 31.69 18.57 -13.93
N PHE A 473 30.93 19.15 -14.85
CA PHE A 473 30.57 18.49 -16.12
C PHE A 473 31.53 18.90 -17.24
N ILE A 474 32.32 17.95 -17.74
CA ILE A 474 33.03 18.11 -19.01
C ILE A 474 32.05 17.82 -20.14
N VAL A 475 31.81 18.81 -21.01
CA VAL A 475 30.99 18.64 -22.22
C VAL A 475 31.92 18.38 -23.41
N TYR A 476 31.67 17.26 -24.11
CA TYR A 476 32.45 16.81 -25.28
C TYR A 476 31.97 17.42 -26.59
#